data_AF-A0A4U5PPK4-F1
#
_entry.id   AF-A0A4U5PPK4-F1
#
_cell.length_a   1.000
_cell.length_b   1.000
_cell.length_c   1.000
_cell.angle_alpha   90.00
_cell.angle_beta   90.00
_cell.angle_gamma   90.00
#
_symmetry.space_group_name_H-M   'P 1'
#
loop_
_entity.id
_entity.type
_entity.pdbx_description
1 polymer ?
#
loop_
_entity_poly.entity_id
_entity_poly.type
_entity_poly.pdbx_seq_one_letter_code
_entity_poly.pdbx_strand_id
1 'polypeptide(L)'
;MAALSSNSLAEFLLLLIAISSYLNSGSAARVTTESSTEFIRTSCNTTTYPRLCCTFLSIHSSTIQTSPKLLANAALNVTLSSAKSTSNHAIDALSNPWHEA
;
A
#
# COMPACT_ATOMS: atom_id res chain seq x y z
N MET A 1 -14.52 -6.59 -48.90
CA MET A 1 -14.65 -5.40 -48.02
C MET A 1 -16.01 -5.51 -47.35
N ALA A 2 -16.05 -5.94 -46.08
CA ALA A 2 -17.32 -6.16 -45.39
C ALA A 2 -17.93 -4.78 -45.05
N ALA A 3 -19.10 -4.49 -45.64
CA ALA A 3 -19.90 -3.34 -45.26
C ALA A 3 -20.48 -3.61 -43.87
N LEU A 4 -19.92 -2.98 -42.85
CA LEU A 4 -20.51 -2.96 -41.52
C LEU A 4 -21.75 -2.06 -41.60
N SER A 5 -22.93 -2.65 -41.40
CA SER A 5 -24.20 -1.92 -41.47
C SER A 5 -24.23 -0.81 -40.42
N SER A 6 -24.84 0.33 -40.76
CA SER A 6 -24.95 1.53 -39.91
C SER A 6 -25.46 1.21 -38.49
N ASN A 7 -26.37 0.24 -38.38
CA ASN A 7 -26.95 -0.21 -37.11
C ASN A 7 -25.91 -0.88 -36.19
N SER A 8 -24.96 -1.63 -36.75
CA SER A 8 -23.92 -2.32 -35.98
C SER A 8 -22.87 -1.36 -35.39
N LEU A 9 -22.63 -0.23 -36.06
CA LEU A 9 -21.74 0.83 -35.56
C LEU A 9 -22.38 1.60 -34.40
N ALA A 10 -23.68 1.87 -34.49
CA ALA A 10 -24.42 2.55 -33.42
C ALA A 10 -24.47 1.73 -32.12
N GLU A 11 -24.70 0.42 -32.21
CA GLU A 11 -24.63 -0.50 -31.06
C GLU A 11 -23.25 -0.53 -30.41
N PHE A 12 -22.19 -0.58 -31.24
CA PHE A 12 -20.82 -0.60 -30.74
C PHE A 12 -20.45 0.70 -30.01
N LEU A 13 -20.88 1.86 -30.52
CA LEU A 13 -20.67 3.15 -29.87
C LEU A 13 -21.43 3.26 -28.53
N LEU A 14 -22.66 2.73 -28.46
CA LEU A 14 -23.44 2.70 -27.21
C LEU A 14 -22.76 1.83 -26.14
N LEU A 15 -22.19 0.69 -26.52
CA LEU A 15 -21.41 -0.16 -25.62
C LEU A 15 -20.16 0.55 -25.10
N LEU A 16 -19.42 1.25 -25.95
CA LEU A 16 -18.23 2.01 -25.53
C LEU A 16 -18.57 3.14 -24.54
N ILE A 17 -19.66 3.87 -24.77
CA ILE A 17 -20.12 4.94 -23.87
C ILE A 17 -20.53 4.36 -22.51
N ALA A 18 -21.26 3.24 -22.49
CA ALA A 18 -21.63 2.55 -21.26
C ALA A 18 -20.37 2.17 -20.44
N ILE A 19 -19.37 1.54 -21.07
CA ILE A 19 -18.11 1.13 -20.41
C ILE A 19 -17.35 2.34 -19.87
N SER A 20 -17.29 3.43 -20.64
CA SER A 20 -16.63 4.68 -20.23
C SER A 20 -17.24 5.29 -18.96
N SER A 21 -18.55 5.16 -18.81
CA SER A 21 -19.32 5.66 -17.66
C SER A 21 -18.96 4.89 -16.37
N TYR A 22 -18.65 3.60 -16.48
CA TYR A 22 -18.19 2.79 -15.34
C TYR A 22 -16.75 3.13 -14.92
N LEU A 23 -15.90 3.55 -15.87
CA LEU A 23 -14.52 3.93 -15.59
C LEU A 23 -14.40 5.33 -14.96
N ASN A 24 -15.38 6.22 -15.18
CA ASN A 24 -15.36 7.60 -14.70
C ASN A 24 -15.88 7.79 -13.26
N SER A 25 -16.15 6.72 -12.50
CA SER A 25 -16.44 6.83 -11.06
C SER A 25 -15.15 7.03 -10.23
N GLY A 26 -14.36 8.03 -10.60
CA GLY A 26 -13.24 8.51 -9.79
C GLY A 26 -13.76 9.53 -8.78
N SER A 27 -14.39 9.07 -7.70
CA SER A 27 -14.60 9.97 -6.56
C SER A 27 -13.23 10.30 -5.98
N ALA A 28 -12.82 11.57 -6.06
CA ALA A 28 -11.66 12.08 -5.36
C ALA A 28 -11.94 12.09 -3.85
N ALA A 29 -12.05 10.90 -3.26
CA ALA A 29 -12.17 10.72 -1.84
C ALA A 29 -10.88 11.24 -1.22
N ARG A 30 -11.02 12.30 -0.41
CA ARG A 30 -9.91 12.89 0.33
C ARG A 30 -9.41 11.79 1.27
N VAL A 31 -8.15 11.36 1.11
CA VAL A 31 -7.59 10.37 2.03
C VAL A 31 -7.53 10.99 3.41
N THR A 32 -8.34 10.46 4.32
CA THR A 32 -8.30 10.84 5.73
C THR A 32 -7.28 9.98 6.46
N THR A 33 -6.78 10.49 7.59
CA THR A 33 -5.95 9.69 8.50
C THR A 33 -6.65 8.38 8.89
N GLU A 34 -7.96 8.45 9.17
CA GLU A 34 -8.80 7.27 9.48
C GLU A 34 -8.85 6.25 8.34
N SER A 35 -8.96 6.71 7.09
CA SER A 35 -8.95 5.80 5.92
C SER A 35 -7.60 5.11 5.76
N SER A 36 -6.51 5.82 6.04
CA SER A 36 -5.16 5.23 5.99
C SER A 36 -4.91 4.23 7.11
N THR A 37 -5.31 4.55 8.34
CA THR A 37 -5.17 3.62 9.48
C THR A 37 -5.98 2.35 9.27
N GLU A 38 -7.20 2.47 8.73
CA GLU A 38 -8.04 1.33 8.35
C GLU A 38 -7.45 0.50 7.20
N PHE A 39 -6.87 1.17 6.20
CA PHE A 39 -6.14 0.49 5.12
C PHE A 39 -4.94 -0.30 5.64
N ILE A 40 -4.15 0.29 6.55
CA ILE A 40 -3.03 -0.40 7.22
C ILE A 40 -3.54 -1.58 8.04
N ARG A 41 -4.58 -1.39 8.85
CA ARG A 41 -5.18 -2.44 9.68
C ARG A 41 -5.63 -3.63 8.83
N THR A 42 -6.32 -3.36 7.73
CA THR A 42 -6.79 -4.38 6.78
C THR A 42 -5.63 -5.11 6.12
N SER A 43 -4.61 -4.37 5.68
CA SER A 43 -3.41 -4.95 5.07
C SER A 43 -2.64 -5.84 6.06
N CYS A 44 -2.42 -5.34 7.29
CA CYS A 44 -1.69 -6.05 8.33
C CYS A 44 -2.38 -7.32 8.83
N ASN A 45 -3.71 -7.39 8.78
CA ASN A 45 -4.48 -8.59 9.14
C ASN A 45 -4.15 -9.82 8.27
N THR A 46 -3.57 -9.61 7.08
CA THR A 46 -3.15 -10.71 6.18
C THR A 46 -1.73 -11.21 6.46
N THR A 47 -1.00 -10.53 7.35
CA THR A 47 0.39 -10.88 7.69
C THR A 47 0.46 -11.87 8.84
N THR A 48 1.59 -12.57 8.99
CA THR A 48 1.82 -13.51 10.11
C THR A 48 1.84 -12.83 11.48
N TYR A 49 2.19 -11.54 11.53
CA TYR A 49 2.27 -10.77 12.78
C TYR A 49 1.44 -9.47 12.72
N PRO A 50 0.10 -9.54 12.71
CA PRO A 50 -0.77 -8.38 12.48
C PRO A 50 -0.55 -7.24 13.49
N ARG A 51 -0.40 -7.58 14.77
CA ARG A 51 -0.18 -6.60 15.85
C ARG A 51 1.12 -5.83 15.63
N LEU A 52 2.20 -6.56 15.33
CA LEU A 52 3.52 -5.97 15.08
C LEU A 52 3.50 -5.09 13.82
N CYS A 53 2.89 -5.58 12.74
CA CYS A 53 2.71 -4.84 11.49
C CYS A 53 2.00 -3.50 11.74
N CYS A 54 0.87 -3.49 12.45
CA CYS A 54 0.15 -2.26 12.79
C CYS A 54 1.02 -1.32 13.63
N THR A 55 1.69 -1.81 14.66
CA THR A 55 2.56 -0.98 15.51
C THR A 55 3.65 -0.28 14.70
N PHE A 56 4.30 -0.97 13.78
CA PHE A 56 5.35 -0.38 12.96
C PHE A 56 4.82 0.57 11.88
N LEU A 57 3.72 0.22 11.21
CA LEU A 57 3.26 0.95 10.03
C LEU A 57 2.28 2.08 10.33
N SER A 58 1.53 2.04 11.44
CA SER A 58 0.54 3.09 11.78
C SER A 58 1.18 4.48 11.96
N ILE A 59 2.43 4.53 12.41
CA ILE A 59 3.22 5.78 12.51
C ILE A 59 3.47 6.40 11.13
N HIS A 60 3.50 5.58 10.08
CA HIS A 60 3.70 5.99 8.69
C HIS A 60 2.39 6.19 7.91
N SER A 61 1.22 6.17 8.57
CA SER A 61 -0.09 6.25 7.92
C SER A 61 -0.25 7.46 6.98
N SER A 62 0.19 8.65 7.38
CA SER A 62 0.16 9.84 6.51
C SER A 62 0.94 9.67 5.20
N THR A 63 2.02 8.88 5.21
CA THR A 63 2.83 8.58 4.02
C THR A 63 2.24 7.43 3.21
N ILE A 64 1.73 6.40 3.88
CA ILE A 64 1.17 5.19 3.27
C ILE A 64 -0.17 5.48 2.58
N GLN A 65 -1.00 6.34 3.18
CA GLN A 65 -2.35 6.64 2.71
C GLN A 65 -3.14 5.33 2.51
N THR A 66 -3.79 5.18 1.36
CA THR A 66 -4.48 3.93 0.95
C THR A 66 -3.74 3.26 -0.22
N SER A 67 -2.42 3.38 -0.28
CA SER A 67 -1.61 2.90 -1.40
C SER A 67 -0.80 1.65 -1.03
N PRO A 68 -1.04 0.50 -1.70
CA PRO A 68 -0.26 -0.73 -1.47
C PRO A 68 1.24 -0.55 -1.75
N LYS A 69 1.59 0.25 -2.76
CA LYS A 69 2.99 0.52 -3.11
C LYS A 69 3.69 1.32 -2.01
N LEU A 70 3.02 2.33 -1.45
CA LEU A 70 3.58 3.14 -0.36
C LEU A 70 3.66 2.33 0.94
N LEU A 71 2.69 1.46 1.21
CA LEU A 71 2.73 0.50 2.31
C LEU A 71 3.97 -0.40 2.21
N ALA A 72 4.18 -1.04 1.05
CA ALA A 72 5.34 -1.91 0.83
C ALA A 72 6.66 -1.16 1.00
N ASN A 73 6.76 0.06 0.47
CA ASN A 73 7.96 0.87 0.62
C ASN A 73 8.22 1.28 2.08
N ALA A 74 7.18 1.67 2.82
CA ALA A 74 7.30 1.97 4.25
C ALA A 74 7.75 0.73 5.04
N ALA A 75 7.19 -0.44 4.76
CA ALA A 75 7.59 -1.69 5.41
C ALA A 75 9.06 -2.06 5.12
N LEU A 76 9.52 -1.91 3.88
CA LEU A 76 10.92 -2.13 3.50
C LEU A 76 11.85 -1.14 4.23
N ASN A 77 11.47 0.13 4.30
CA ASN A 77 12.26 1.15 4.99
C ASN A 77 12.38 0.90 6.50
N VAL A 78 11.27 0.53 7.15
CA VAL A 78 11.28 0.12 8.58
C VAL A 78 12.17 -1.10 8.77
N THR A 79 12.03 -2.12 7.92
CA THR A 79 12.84 -3.36 8.01
C THR A 79 14.33 -3.06 7.88
N LEU A 80 14.71 -2.22 6.91
CA LEU A 80 16.09 -1.79 6.70
C LEU A 80 16.64 -1.06 7.94
N SER A 81 15.85 -0.13 8.50
CA SER A 81 16.22 0.62 9.70
C SER A 81 16.44 -0.30 10.89
N SER A 82 15.51 -1.24 11.13
CA SER A 82 15.62 -2.23 12.20
C SER A 82 16.84 -3.13 12.01
N ALA A 83 17.07 -3.65 10.80
CA ALA A 83 18.22 -4.49 10.49
C ALA A 83 19.55 -3.76 10.75
N LYS A 84 19.65 -2.48 10.37
CA LYS A 84 20.82 -1.65 10.64
C LYS A 84 21.03 -1.44 12.15
N SER A 85 19.97 -1.14 12.90
CA SER A 85 20.05 -0.98 14.35
C SER A 85 20.51 -2.26 15.04
N THR A 86 19.94 -3.41 14.66
CA THR A 86 20.36 -4.72 15.18
C THR A 86 21.82 -5.02 14.85
N SER A 87 22.25 -4.72 13.62
CA SER A 87 23.65 -4.91 13.22
C SER A 87 24.59 -4.05 14.08
N ASN A 88 24.23 -2.80 14.35
CA ASN A 88 25.03 -1.93 15.21
C ASN A 88 25.11 -2.49 16.63
N HIS A 89 23.97 -2.87 17.22
CA HIS A 89 23.98 -3.47 18.57
C HIS A 89 24.82 -4.74 18.63
N ALA A 90 24.79 -5.58 17.59
CA ALA A 90 25.63 -6.77 17.52
C ALA A 90 27.14 -6.40 17.46
N ILE A 91 27.51 -5.38 16.69
CA ILE A 91 28.89 -4.88 16.64
C ILE A 91 29.30 -4.27 17.98
N ASP A 92 28.41 -3.53 18.64
CA ASP A 92 28.64 -2.92 19.94
C ASP A 92 28.87 -3.99 21.02
N ALA A 93 28.06 -5.05 21.02
CA ALA A 93 28.21 -6.19 21.93
C ALA A 93 29.54 -6.92 21.72
N LEU A 94 30.01 -7.04 20.48
CA LEU A 94 31.31 -7.66 20.17
C LEU A 94 32.50 -6.76 20.54
N SER A 95 32.33 -5.43 20.50
CA SER A 95 33.40 -4.47 20.80
C SER A 95 33.51 -4.14 22.29
N ASN A 96 32.42 -4.25 23.06
CA ASN A 96 32.35 -3.89 24.48
C ASN A 96 31.73 -5.01 25.34
N PRO A 97 32.47 -6.11 25.61
CA PRO A 97 31.94 -7.30 26.29
C PRO A 97 31.52 -7.10 27.76
N TRP A 98 31.70 -5.90 28.33
CA TRP A 98 31.44 -5.59 29.74
C TRP A 98 30.08 -4.93 30.00
N HIS A 99 29.26 -4.68 28.97
CA HIS A 99 27.96 -3.99 29.13
C HIS A 99 26.79 -4.90 29.50
N GLU A 100 27.02 -6.21 29.66
CA GLU A 100 26.01 -7.21 30.03
C GLU A 100 26.07 -7.65 31.52
N ALA A 101 26.82 -6.94 32.37
CA ALA A 101 26.96 -7.23 33.80
C ALA A 101 26.24 -6.19 34.69
#